data_AF-A0A329SBU9-F1
#
_entry.id   AF-A0A329SBU9-F1
#
_cell.length_a   1.000
_cell.length_b   1.000
_cell.length_c   1.000
_cell.angle_alpha   90.00
_cell.angle_beta   90.00
_cell.angle_gamma   90.00
#
_symmetry.space_group_name_H-M   'P 1'
#
loop_
_entity.id
_entity.type
_entity.pdbx_description
1 polymer ?
#
loop_
_entity_poly.entity_id
_entity_poly.type
_entity_poly.pdbx_seq_one_letter_code
_entity_poly.pdbx_strand_id
1 'polypeptide(L)'
;MGDLRSSCEHLYSRIKNLQGELEFMKNKGQILSTESLDQYQTVVVKFLHFLERNGGKNLVYHVAKYTVVAGELKALHEDVSELFFDLLDVTAVDQWGEDCRVLETVLASAISDNSVALRDLQSPRAQLEAILTLKFELEKQHERHNQADMARMRSLMETIKTASRVSVEQLPAWFLPDYEVEFESQPFARAHVDQFTVESGILILRWWLSALPLTI
;
A
#
# COMPACT_ATOMS: atom_id res chain seq x y z
N MET A 1 10.27 -0.28 -5.95
CA MET A 1 9.63 -0.79 -7.18
C MET A 1 9.13 0.40 -8.00
N GLY A 2 9.09 0.31 -9.33
CA GLY A 2 8.81 1.45 -10.23
C GLY A 2 7.40 1.46 -10.83
N ASP A 3 6.53 0.54 -10.40
CA ASP A 3 5.16 0.37 -10.89
C ASP A 3 4.26 1.57 -10.62
N LEU A 4 4.35 2.16 -9.42
CA LEU A 4 3.60 3.37 -9.08
C LEU A 4 4.28 4.67 -9.54
N ARG A 5 5.52 4.60 -10.06
CA ARG A 5 6.38 5.78 -10.26
C ARG A 5 5.73 6.80 -11.19
N SER A 6 5.31 6.37 -12.37
CA SER A 6 4.75 7.27 -13.39
C SER A 6 3.56 8.06 -12.86
N SER A 7 2.60 7.37 -12.24
CA SER A 7 1.40 8.00 -11.68
C SER A 7 1.72 8.90 -10.48
N CYS A 8 2.68 8.52 -9.62
CA CYS A 8 3.13 9.38 -8.51
C CYS A 8 3.86 10.63 -9.00
N GLU A 9 4.71 10.52 -10.02
CA GLU A 9 5.41 11.66 -10.65
C GLU A 9 4.41 12.61 -11.32
N HIS A 10 3.38 12.05 -11.95
CA HIS A 10 2.29 12.81 -12.53
C HIS A 10 1.49 13.56 -11.45
N LEU A 11 1.03 12.87 -10.40
CA LEU A 11 0.33 13.49 -9.28
C LEU A 11 1.16 14.59 -8.61
N TYR A 12 2.45 14.32 -8.36
CA TYR A 12 3.39 15.32 -7.82
C TYR A 12 3.48 16.55 -8.71
N SER A 13 3.57 16.37 -10.04
CA SER A 13 3.61 17.48 -10.99
C SER A 13 2.34 18.33 -10.92
N ARG A 14 1.16 17.70 -10.77
CA ARG A 14 -0.11 18.41 -10.61
C ARG A 14 -0.17 19.21 -9.30
N ILE A 15 0.27 18.62 -8.18
CA ILE A 15 0.35 19.30 -6.87
C ILE A 15 1.33 20.48 -6.92
N LYS A 16 2.47 20.32 -7.61
CA LYS A 16 3.45 21.38 -7.79
C LYS A 16 2.92 22.53 -8.65
N ASN A 17 2.13 22.22 -9.68
CA ASN A 17 1.46 23.24 -10.48
C ASN A 17 0.45 24.04 -9.63
N LEU A 18 -0.36 23.37 -8.80
CA LEU A 18 -1.24 24.04 -7.84
C LEU A 18 -0.47 24.97 -6.91
N GLN A 19 0.68 24.53 -6.40
CA GLN A 19 1.53 25.38 -5.57
C GLN A 19 1.97 26.65 -6.30
N GLY A 20 2.40 26.54 -7.56
CA GLY A 20 2.80 27.68 -8.38
C GLY A 20 1.68 28.69 -8.59
N GLU A 21 0.45 28.20 -8.81
CA GLU A 21 -0.73 29.06 -8.96
C GLU A 21 -1.10 29.77 -7.65
N LEU A 22 -1.04 29.05 -6.51
CA LEU A 22 -1.25 29.64 -5.19
C LEU A 22 -0.22 30.74 -4.89
N GLU A 23 1.05 30.52 -5.20
CA GLU A 23 2.13 31.51 -5.05
C GLU A 23 1.89 32.73 -5.97
N PHE A 24 1.44 32.51 -7.19
CA PHE A 24 1.11 33.57 -8.14
C PHE A 24 -0.06 34.44 -7.67
N MET A 25 -1.15 33.83 -7.20
CA MET A 25 -2.32 34.53 -6.64
C MET A 25 -1.93 35.36 -5.42
N LYS A 26 -1.12 34.79 -4.52
CA LYS A 26 -0.57 35.50 -3.36
C LYS A 26 0.24 36.73 -3.78
N ASN A 27 1.13 36.59 -4.77
CA ASN A 27 1.96 37.68 -5.26
C ASN A 27 1.16 38.80 -5.93
N LYS A 28 -0.02 38.49 -6.47
CA LYS A 28 -0.98 39.47 -7.01
C LYS A 28 -1.86 40.13 -5.94
N GLY A 29 -1.74 39.74 -4.68
CA GLY A 29 -2.58 40.25 -3.59
C GLY A 29 -4.02 39.74 -3.63
N GLN A 30 -4.30 38.64 -4.34
CA GLN A 30 -5.61 37.98 -4.24
C GLN A 30 -5.78 37.37 -2.86
N ILE A 31 -7.00 37.47 -2.33
CA ILE A 31 -7.37 36.82 -1.07
C ILE A 31 -7.63 35.34 -1.39
N LEU A 32 -6.81 34.47 -0.80
CA LEU A 32 -7.00 33.03 -0.86
C LEU A 32 -7.98 32.60 0.23
N SER A 33 -8.91 31.70 -0.12
CA SER A 33 -9.80 31.09 0.86
C SER A 33 -8.99 30.21 1.82
N THR A 34 -9.24 30.33 3.12
CA THR A 34 -8.65 29.44 4.14
C THR A 34 -9.03 27.99 3.87
N GLU A 35 -10.25 27.73 3.39
CA GLU A 35 -10.74 26.40 3.06
C GLU A 35 -9.90 25.73 1.95
N SER A 36 -9.61 26.44 0.86
CA SER A 36 -8.80 25.90 -0.24
C SER A 36 -7.34 25.67 0.15
N LEU A 37 -6.81 26.47 1.10
CA LEU A 37 -5.47 26.25 1.66
C LEU A 37 -5.43 25.00 2.55
N ASP A 38 -6.45 24.80 3.38
CA ASP A 38 -6.59 23.62 4.25
C ASP A 38 -6.78 22.34 3.41
N GLN A 39 -7.57 22.41 2.34
CA GLN A 39 -7.72 21.32 1.36
C GLN A 39 -6.40 21.01 0.65
N TYR A 40 -5.66 22.02 0.19
CA TYR A 40 -4.32 21.83 -0.41
C TYR A 40 -3.37 21.13 0.56
N GLN A 41 -3.31 21.60 1.81
CA GLN A 41 -2.51 20.96 2.86
C GLN A 41 -2.94 19.50 3.07
N THR A 42 -4.25 19.25 3.11
CA THR A 42 -4.82 17.90 3.26
C THR A 42 -4.37 16.97 2.15
N VAL A 43 -4.43 17.42 0.89
CA VAL A 43 -3.98 16.63 -0.26
C VAL A 43 -2.49 16.31 -0.18
N VAL A 44 -1.66 17.29 0.17
CA VAL A 44 -0.21 17.09 0.33
C VAL A 44 0.06 16.05 1.43
N VAL A 45 -0.61 16.16 2.59
CA VAL A 45 -0.44 15.21 3.70
C VAL A 45 -0.90 13.80 3.30
N LYS A 46 -2.06 13.67 2.65
CA LYS A 46 -2.55 12.37 2.17
C LYS A 46 -1.57 11.76 1.16
N PHE A 47 -1.02 12.55 0.24
CA PHE A 47 -0.04 12.06 -0.74
C PHE A 47 1.26 11.62 -0.09
N LEU A 48 1.79 12.39 0.87
CA LEU A 48 2.97 11.97 1.65
C LEU A 48 2.72 10.65 2.38
N HIS A 49 1.58 10.52 3.05
CA HIS A 49 1.23 9.28 3.74
C HIS A 49 1.08 8.10 2.78
N PHE A 50 0.52 8.33 1.60
CA PHE A 50 0.47 7.33 0.53
C PHE A 50 1.87 6.88 0.10
N LEU A 51 2.80 7.82 -0.10
CA LEU A 51 4.19 7.53 -0.47
C LEU A 51 4.92 6.78 0.65
N GLU A 52 4.70 7.13 1.91
CA GLU A 52 5.31 6.46 3.06
C GLU A 52 4.81 5.01 3.19
N ARG A 53 3.50 4.79 3.05
CA ARG A 53 2.89 3.46 3.22
C ARG A 53 3.24 2.51 2.07
N ASN A 54 3.32 3.02 0.85
CA ASN A 54 3.65 2.22 -0.34
C ASN A 54 5.16 2.25 -0.67
N GLY A 55 5.91 3.13 -0.01
CA GLY A 55 7.37 3.22 -0.10
C GLY A 55 8.03 1.95 0.41
N GLY A 56 8.83 1.30 -0.45
CA GLY A 56 9.57 0.10 -0.08
C GLY A 56 8.75 -1.20 -0.05
N LYS A 57 7.46 -1.16 -0.42
CA LYS A 57 6.68 -2.37 -0.62
C LYS A 57 7.13 -3.11 -1.89
N ASN A 58 7.06 -4.43 -1.84
CA ASN A 58 7.49 -5.32 -2.92
C ASN A 58 6.35 -5.65 -3.89
N LEU A 59 6.66 -6.41 -4.95
CA LEU A 59 5.71 -6.76 -6.00
C LEU A 59 4.52 -7.55 -5.47
N VAL A 60 4.78 -8.45 -4.51
CA VAL A 60 3.74 -9.30 -3.92
C VAL A 60 2.69 -8.43 -3.24
N TYR A 61 3.12 -7.43 -2.47
CA TYR A 61 2.20 -6.48 -1.84
C TYR A 61 1.41 -5.68 -2.88
N HIS A 62 2.06 -5.13 -3.91
CA HIS A 62 1.35 -4.34 -4.92
C HIS A 62 0.38 -5.17 -5.77
N VAL A 63 0.68 -6.44 -6.05
CA VAL A 63 -0.25 -7.35 -6.73
C VAL A 63 -1.42 -7.72 -5.79
N ALA A 64 -1.14 -8.01 -4.52
CA ALA A 64 -2.16 -8.36 -3.53
C ALA A 64 -3.09 -7.19 -3.18
N LYS A 65 -2.57 -5.96 -3.16
CA LYS A 65 -3.30 -4.75 -2.76
C LYS A 65 -3.57 -3.79 -3.92
N TYR A 66 -3.49 -4.27 -5.16
CA TYR A 66 -3.60 -3.45 -6.36
C TYR A 66 -4.81 -2.51 -6.34
N THR A 67 -6.02 -3.06 -6.12
CA THR A 67 -7.26 -2.28 -6.14
C THR A 67 -7.30 -1.20 -5.06
N VAL A 68 -6.74 -1.49 -3.88
CA VAL A 68 -6.65 -0.54 -2.77
C VAL A 68 -5.70 0.58 -3.13
N VAL A 69 -4.48 0.25 -3.56
CA VAL A 69 -3.44 1.23 -3.92
C VAL A 69 -3.89 2.10 -5.10
N ALA A 70 -4.45 1.50 -6.15
CA ALA A 70 -4.96 2.22 -7.30
C ALA A 70 -6.16 3.11 -6.94
N GLY A 71 -7.06 2.63 -6.07
CA GLY A 71 -8.22 3.40 -5.62
C GLY A 71 -7.82 4.64 -4.80
N GLU A 72 -6.87 4.50 -3.89
CA GLU A 72 -6.34 5.63 -3.11
C GLU A 72 -5.63 6.65 -4.00
N LEU A 73 -4.84 6.17 -4.97
CA LEU A 73 -4.15 7.06 -5.91
C LEU A 73 -5.15 7.81 -6.81
N LYS A 74 -6.22 7.14 -7.24
CA LYS A 74 -7.33 7.78 -7.96
C LYS A 74 -7.96 8.89 -7.13
N ALA A 75 -8.29 8.59 -5.87
CA ALA A 75 -8.92 9.55 -4.98
C ALA A 75 -8.03 10.80 -4.79
N LEU A 76 -6.70 10.63 -4.67
CA LEU A 76 -5.77 11.76 -4.65
C LEU A 76 -5.78 12.59 -5.94
N HIS A 77 -5.87 11.95 -7.11
CA HIS A 77 -6.00 12.66 -8.37
C HIS A 77 -7.32 13.43 -8.49
N GLU A 78 -8.40 12.89 -7.94
CA GLU A 78 -9.72 13.54 -7.85
C GLU A 78 -9.69 14.74 -6.90
N ASP A 79 -9.13 14.57 -5.68
CA ASP A 79 -8.96 15.67 -4.71
C ASP A 79 -8.16 16.84 -5.33
N VAL A 80 -7.11 16.54 -6.10
CA VAL A 80 -6.33 17.57 -6.83
C VAL A 80 -7.16 18.24 -7.94
N SER A 81 -8.00 17.49 -8.65
CA SER A 81 -8.88 18.04 -9.69
C SER A 81 -9.92 19.00 -9.10
N GLU A 82 -10.50 18.66 -7.96
CA GLU A 82 -11.44 19.51 -7.22
C GLU A 82 -10.78 20.83 -6.81
N LEU A 83 -9.56 20.76 -6.26
CA LEU A 83 -8.77 21.97 -5.95
C LEU A 83 -8.49 22.86 -7.16
N PHE A 84 -8.18 22.28 -8.33
CA PHE A 84 -8.00 23.05 -9.56
C PHE A 84 -9.27 23.80 -9.95
N PHE A 85 -10.43 23.16 -9.80
CA PHE A 85 -11.72 23.76 -10.09
C PHE A 85 -12.03 24.89 -9.10
N ASP A 86 -11.90 24.64 -7.80
CA ASP A 86 -12.22 25.61 -6.75
C ASP A 86 -11.31 26.85 -6.77
N LEU A 87 -10.02 26.68 -7.10
CA LEU A 87 -9.04 27.77 -7.09
C LEU A 87 -9.02 28.56 -8.40
N LEU A 88 -9.15 27.89 -9.55
CA LEU A 88 -8.87 28.47 -10.86
C LEU A 88 -10.08 28.49 -11.80
N ASP A 89 -11.21 27.89 -11.41
CA ASP A 89 -12.37 27.65 -12.28
C ASP A 89 -11.99 26.88 -13.56
N VAL A 90 -11.01 25.97 -13.42
CA VAL A 90 -10.51 25.13 -14.52
C VAL A 90 -10.85 23.67 -14.23
N THR A 91 -11.57 23.05 -15.17
CA THR A 91 -11.71 21.59 -15.16
C THR A 91 -10.36 20.97 -15.54
N ALA A 92 -9.72 20.31 -14.57
CA ALA A 92 -8.50 19.55 -14.82
C ALA A 92 -8.79 18.42 -15.81
N VAL A 93 -7.87 18.21 -16.76
CA VAL A 93 -7.95 17.07 -17.68
C VAL A 93 -7.75 15.79 -16.87
N ASP A 94 -8.76 14.93 -16.87
CA ASP A 94 -8.66 13.60 -16.25
C ASP A 94 -7.82 12.68 -17.13
N GLN A 95 -6.64 12.33 -16.65
CA GLN A 95 -5.70 11.41 -17.30
C GLN A 95 -5.66 10.05 -16.60
N TRP A 96 -6.49 9.83 -15.57
CA TRP A 96 -6.45 8.61 -14.75
C TRP A 96 -6.58 7.34 -15.57
N GLY A 97 -7.39 7.35 -16.63
CA GLY A 97 -7.52 6.21 -17.54
C GLY A 97 -6.20 5.78 -18.19
N GLU A 98 -5.34 6.72 -18.56
CA GLU A 98 -4.02 6.40 -19.10
C GLU A 98 -3.05 5.97 -18.01
N ASP A 99 -3.08 6.65 -16.85
CA ASP A 99 -2.27 6.28 -15.69
C ASP A 99 -2.57 4.83 -15.25
N CYS A 100 -3.83 4.42 -15.26
CA CYS A 100 -4.26 3.03 -15.05
C CYS A 100 -3.66 2.08 -16.07
N ARG A 101 -3.72 2.39 -17.37
CA ARG A 101 -3.17 1.52 -18.42
C ARG A 101 -1.66 1.34 -18.27
N VAL A 102 -0.94 2.41 -17.95
CA VAL A 102 0.50 2.36 -17.68
C VAL A 102 0.76 1.48 -16.45
N LEU A 103 0.04 1.71 -15.36
CA LEU A 103 0.18 0.94 -14.12
C LEU A 103 -0.05 -0.56 -14.36
N GLU A 104 -1.14 -0.93 -15.04
CA GLU A 104 -1.46 -2.31 -15.38
C GLU A 104 -0.38 -2.95 -16.26
N THR A 105 0.12 -2.22 -17.25
CA THR A 105 1.18 -2.71 -18.17
C THR A 105 2.49 -2.95 -17.42
N VAL A 106 2.90 -2.03 -16.55
CA VAL A 106 4.12 -2.18 -15.75
C VAL A 106 3.99 -3.35 -14.78
N LEU A 107 2.83 -3.50 -14.14
CA LEU A 107 2.58 -4.59 -13.20
C LEU A 107 2.60 -5.96 -13.93
N ALA A 108 1.92 -6.07 -15.06
CA ALA A 108 1.94 -7.28 -15.88
C ALA A 108 3.36 -7.65 -16.33
N SER A 109 4.13 -6.66 -16.78
CA SER A 109 5.53 -6.86 -17.19
C SER A 109 6.39 -7.34 -16.02
N ALA A 110 6.24 -6.72 -14.84
CA ALA A 110 6.96 -7.08 -13.63
C ALA A 110 6.64 -8.51 -13.14
N ILE A 111 5.40 -8.97 -13.28
CA ILE A 111 5.00 -10.34 -12.94
C ILE A 111 5.65 -11.36 -13.89
N SER A 112 5.77 -11.02 -15.17
CA SER A 112 6.31 -11.93 -16.19
C SER A 112 7.84 -12.01 -16.22
N ASP A 113 8.54 -11.01 -15.68
CA ASP A 113 9.99 -10.97 -15.62
C ASP A 113 10.49 -11.58 -14.30
N ASN A 114 11.05 -12.80 -14.36
CA ASN A 114 11.59 -13.49 -13.18
C ASN A 114 12.62 -12.66 -12.41
N SER A 115 13.44 -11.85 -13.09
CA SER A 115 14.45 -11.02 -12.42
C SER A 115 13.81 -9.92 -11.58
N VAL A 116 12.65 -9.39 -12.03
CA VAL A 116 11.87 -8.39 -11.32
C VAL A 116 11.03 -9.05 -10.23
N ALA A 117 10.31 -10.11 -10.56
CA ALA A 117 9.40 -10.82 -9.65
C ALA A 117 10.12 -11.40 -8.43
N LEU A 118 11.36 -11.87 -8.61
CA LEU A 118 12.13 -12.52 -7.54
C LEU A 118 13.11 -11.57 -6.86
N ARG A 119 13.24 -10.32 -7.32
CA ARG A 119 14.24 -9.35 -6.82
C ARG A 119 14.29 -9.28 -5.30
N ASP A 120 13.13 -9.16 -4.67
CA ASP A 120 13.00 -9.02 -3.21
C ASP A 120 12.78 -10.38 -2.51
N LEU A 121 12.78 -11.49 -3.25
CA LEU A 121 12.48 -12.85 -2.81
C LEU A 121 13.71 -13.78 -2.90
N GLN A 122 14.88 -13.28 -2.49
CA GLN A 122 16.15 -14.01 -2.61
C GLN A 122 16.29 -15.17 -1.61
N SER A 123 15.58 -15.10 -0.48
CA SER A 123 15.63 -16.16 0.54
C SER A 123 14.46 -17.14 0.39
N PRO A 124 14.66 -18.45 0.72
CA PRO A 124 13.56 -19.42 0.72
C PRO A 124 12.40 -19.01 1.65
N ARG A 125 12.71 -18.30 2.75
CA ARG A 125 11.71 -17.76 3.65
C ARG A 125 10.85 -16.68 2.99
N ALA A 126 11.48 -15.70 2.33
CA ALA A 126 10.75 -14.66 1.62
C ALA A 126 9.88 -15.24 0.49
N GLN A 127 10.37 -16.27 -0.22
CA GLN A 127 9.59 -16.99 -1.22
C GLN A 127 8.37 -17.70 -0.63
N LEU A 128 8.55 -18.36 0.52
CA LEU A 128 7.45 -19.00 1.26
C LEU A 128 6.40 -17.97 1.71
N GLU A 129 6.83 -16.89 2.35
CA GLU A 129 5.96 -15.80 2.82
C GLU A 129 5.19 -15.15 1.64
N ALA A 130 5.85 -14.97 0.50
CA ALA A 130 5.21 -14.47 -0.71
C ALA A 130 4.11 -15.41 -1.23
N ILE A 131 4.39 -16.72 -1.34
CA ILE A 131 3.41 -17.72 -1.78
C ILE A 131 2.22 -17.76 -0.80
N LEU A 132 2.50 -17.74 0.51
CA LEU A 132 1.46 -17.75 1.54
C LEU A 132 0.59 -16.49 1.49
N THR A 133 1.19 -15.32 1.26
CA THR A 133 0.47 -14.05 1.09
C THR A 133 -0.48 -14.10 -0.11
N LEU A 134 -0.01 -14.55 -1.27
CA LEU A 134 -0.84 -14.67 -2.47
C LEU A 134 -1.95 -15.71 -2.28
N LYS A 135 -1.65 -16.84 -1.63
CA LYS A 135 -2.64 -17.88 -1.32
C LYS A 135 -3.68 -17.38 -0.31
N PHE A 136 -3.28 -16.60 0.70
CA PHE A 136 -4.19 -15.95 1.64
C PHE A 136 -5.18 -15.05 0.92
N GLU A 137 -4.71 -14.17 0.02
CA GLU A 137 -5.60 -13.29 -0.74
C GLU A 137 -6.56 -14.08 -1.65
N LEU A 138 -6.06 -15.13 -2.32
CA LEU A 138 -6.85 -15.97 -3.22
C LEU A 138 -7.88 -16.87 -2.50
N GLU A 139 -7.62 -17.28 -1.26
CA GLU A 139 -8.51 -18.21 -0.52
C GLU A 139 -9.41 -17.47 0.48
N LYS A 140 -8.87 -16.48 1.18
CA LYS A 140 -9.55 -15.79 2.30
C LYS A 140 -10.14 -14.44 1.93
N GLN A 141 -9.59 -13.76 0.93
CA GLN A 141 -9.98 -12.38 0.56
C GLN A 141 -10.47 -12.26 -0.88
N HIS A 142 -10.77 -13.37 -1.55
CA HIS A 142 -11.10 -13.41 -2.97
C HIS A 142 -12.29 -12.52 -3.36
N GLU A 143 -13.24 -12.29 -2.45
CA GLU A 143 -14.40 -11.41 -2.67
C GLU A 143 -14.01 -9.93 -2.85
N ARG A 144 -12.82 -9.53 -2.37
CA ARG A 144 -12.29 -8.17 -2.53
C ARG A 144 -11.64 -7.93 -3.89
N HIS A 145 -11.47 -8.98 -4.69
CA HIS A 145 -10.65 -8.97 -5.91
C HIS A 145 -11.51 -9.26 -7.14
N ASN A 146 -11.28 -8.52 -8.21
CA ASN A 146 -11.85 -8.88 -9.50
C ASN A 146 -11.09 -10.06 -10.14
N GLN A 147 -11.61 -10.58 -11.26
CA GLN A 147 -11.01 -11.71 -11.95
C GLN A 147 -9.58 -11.43 -12.47
N ALA A 148 -9.31 -10.19 -12.89
CA ALA A 148 -7.99 -9.79 -13.38
C ALA A 148 -6.95 -9.75 -12.25
N ASP A 149 -7.32 -9.22 -11.08
CA ASP A 149 -6.50 -9.23 -9.87
C ASP A 149 -6.17 -10.65 -9.43
N MET A 150 -7.18 -11.51 -9.38
CA MET A 150 -6.99 -12.93 -9.09
C MET A 150 -6.09 -13.62 -10.12
N ALA A 151 -6.21 -13.29 -11.41
CA ALA A 151 -5.34 -13.84 -12.44
C ALA A 151 -3.88 -13.39 -12.26
N ARG A 152 -3.64 -12.11 -11.93
CA ARG A 152 -2.30 -11.57 -11.63
C ARG A 152 -1.69 -12.26 -10.42
N MET A 153 -2.44 -12.42 -9.33
CA MET A 153 -1.98 -13.13 -8.13
C MET A 153 -1.60 -14.59 -8.43
N ARG A 154 -2.44 -15.33 -9.17
CA ARG A 154 -2.13 -16.70 -9.58
C ARG A 154 -0.88 -16.76 -10.45
N SER A 155 -0.76 -15.87 -11.43
CA SER A 155 0.40 -15.79 -12.33
C SER A 155 1.69 -15.57 -11.54
N LEU A 156 1.72 -14.57 -10.65
CA LEU A 156 2.89 -14.29 -9.81
C LEU A 156 3.23 -15.48 -8.89
N MET A 157 2.21 -16.11 -8.30
CA MET A 157 2.41 -17.28 -7.45
C MET A 157 3.07 -18.44 -8.23
N GLU A 158 2.62 -18.70 -9.47
CA GLU A 158 3.22 -19.73 -10.32
C GLU A 158 4.63 -19.37 -10.78
N THR A 159 4.90 -18.11 -11.09
CA THR A 159 6.26 -17.60 -11.36
C THR A 159 7.19 -17.90 -10.18
N ILE A 160 6.77 -17.57 -8.95
CA ILE A 160 7.57 -17.80 -7.73
C ILE A 160 7.76 -19.31 -7.49
N LYS A 161 6.71 -20.12 -7.60
CA LYS A 161 6.80 -21.59 -7.43
C LYS A 161 7.75 -22.22 -8.43
N THR A 162 7.71 -21.82 -9.70
CA THR A 162 8.57 -22.37 -10.74
C THR A 162 10.05 -22.08 -10.48
N ALA A 163 10.35 -20.90 -9.92
CA ALA A 163 11.72 -20.51 -9.60
C ALA A 163 12.20 -20.98 -8.22
N SER A 164 11.28 -21.28 -7.30
CA SER A 164 11.59 -21.75 -5.94
C SER A 164 11.55 -23.27 -5.84
N ARG A 165 12.18 -23.81 -4.79
CA ARG A 165 12.00 -25.21 -4.38
C ARG A 165 10.96 -25.36 -3.26
N VAL A 166 10.22 -24.29 -2.99
CA VAL A 166 9.27 -24.23 -1.88
C VAL A 166 7.94 -24.80 -2.34
N SER A 167 7.41 -25.76 -1.60
CA SER A 167 6.05 -26.28 -1.79
C SER A 167 5.16 -25.83 -0.64
N VAL A 168 3.95 -25.39 -0.98
CA VAL A 168 2.91 -25.04 -0.02
C VAL A 168 1.64 -25.73 -0.47
N GLU A 169 1.24 -26.78 0.25
CA GLU A 169 0.02 -27.53 -0.06
C GLU A 169 -1.21 -26.79 0.49
N GLN A 170 -1.18 -26.42 1.77
CA GLN A 170 -2.28 -25.80 2.48
C GLN A 170 -1.85 -24.47 3.11
N LEU A 171 -2.78 -23.52 3.16
CA LEU A 171 -2.59 -22.26 3.88
C LEU A 171 -2.69 -22.55 5.38
N PRO A 172 -1.64 -22.34 6.18
CA PRO A 172 -1.71 -22.56 7.62
C PRO A 172 -2.75 -21.65 8.26
N ALA A 173 -3.53 -22.17 9.20
CA ALA A 173 -4.61 -21.41 9.85
C ALA A 173 -4.12 -20.19 10.67
N TRP A 174 -2.84 -20.18 11.07
CA TRP A 174 -2.21 -19.09 11.80
C TRP A 174 -1.56 -18.05 10.87
N PHE A 175 -1.47 -18.32 9.56
CA PHE A 175 -0.79 -17.40 8.65
C PHE A 175 -1.60 -16.12 8.46
N LEU A 176 -0.93 -14.99 8.65
CA LEU A 176 -1.47 -13.67 8.44
C LEU A 176 -0.40 -12.84 7.72
N PRO A 177 -0.71 -12.18 6.60
CA PRO A 177 0.24 -11.31 5.94
C PRO A 177 0.65 -10.13 6.82
N ASP A 178 1.89 -9.67 6.69
CA ASP A 178 2.45 -8.58 7.51
C ASP A 178 1.62 -7.28 7.46
N TYR A 179 0.91 -7.02 6.35
CA TYR A 179 0.08 -5.82 6.21
C TYR A 179 -1.27 -5.89 6.94
N GLU A 180 -1.68 -7.07 7.41
CA GLU A 180 -2.88 -7.21 8.27
C GLU A 180 -2.51 -7.06 9.76
N VAL A 181 -1.23 -6.87 10.07
CA VAL A 181 -0.74 -6.68 11.44
C VAL A 181 -0.37 -5.23 11.66
N GLU A 182 -1.07 -4.57 12.57
CA GLU A 182 -0.67 -3.27 13.11
C GLU A 182 0.15 -3.48 14.38
N PHE A 183 1.35 -2.91 14.40
CA PHE A 183 2.19 -2.91 15.59
C PHE A 183 1.99 -1.60 16.35
N GLU A 184 1.74 -1.69 17.65
CA GLU A 184 1.74 -0.51 18.51
C GLU A 184 3.14 0.13 18.47
N SER A 185 3.19 1.41 18.11
CA SER A 185 4.42 2.20 18.07
C SER A 185 5.01 2.43 19.46
N GLN A 186 4.22 2.22 20.52
CA GLN A 186 4.65 2.35 21.90
C GLN A 186 5.20 1.01 22.41
N PRO A 187 6.39 1.00 23.04
CA PRO A 187 6.87 -0.20 23.70
C PRO A 187 5.90 -0.60 24.81
N PHE A 188 5.51 -1.88 24.84
CA PHE A 188 4.55 -2.44 25.78
C PHE A 188 4.88 -2.24 27.28
N ALA A 189 6.12 -1.84 27.61
CA ALA A 189 6.49 -1.43 28.96
C ALA A 189 7.74 -0.52 28.96
N ARG A 190 7.55 0.78 29.19
CA ARG A 190 8.50 1.61 29.98
C ARG A 190 7.87 1.98 31.34
N ALA A 191 7.08 1.07 31.90
CA ALA A 191 6.65 1.19 33.28
C ALA A 191 7.78 0.66 34.18
N HIS A 192 8.24 1.50 35.11
CA HIS A 192 8.90 1.00 36.32
C HIS A 192 7.99 -0.07 36.94
N VAL A 193 8.56 -1.22 37.28
CA VAL A 193 7.87 -2.33 37.94
C VAL A 193 7.58 -1.93 39.38
N ASP A 194 6.69 -0.97 39.60
CA ASP A 194 6.20 -0.56 40.90
C ASP A 194 4.83 0.10 40.70
N GLN A 195 3.79 -0.73 40.54
CA GLN A 195 2.37 -0.52 40.85
C GLN A 195 1.49 -1.23 39.82
N PHE A 196 0.99 -2.40 40.23
CA PHE A 196 -0.15 -3.02 39.56
C PHE A 196 -1.43 -2.35 40.07
N THR A 197 -2.11 -1.60 39.22
CA THR A 197 -3.55 -1.38 39.33
C THR A 197 -4.21 -2.02 38.12
N VAL A 198 -5.04 -3.02 38.42
CA VAL A 198 -5.87 -3.73 37.46
C VAL A 198 -7.09 -2.87 37.18
N GLU A 199 -7.17 -2.26 36.00
CA GLU A 199 -8.46 -1.84 35.45
C GLU A 199 -8.46 -1.97 33.92
N SER A 200 -9.46 -2.73 33.45
CA SER A 200 -10.07 -2.64 32.12
C SER A 200 -9.28 -3.14 30.89
N GLY A 201 -9.47 -4.43 30.60
CA GLY A 201 -10.09 -4.83 29.33
C GLY A 201 -9.33 -4.57 28.04
N ILE A 202 -8.10 -5.08 27.91
CA ILE A 202 -7.50 -5.41 26.60
C ILE A 202 -6.91 -6.81 26.72
N LEU A 203 -7.43 -7.76 25.93
CA LEU A 203 -6.92 -9.12 25.83
C LEU A 203 -5.55 -9.09 25.13
N ILE A 204 -4.50 -8.83 25.90
CA ILE A 204 -3.12 -9.05 25.48
C ILE A 204 -2.98 -10.55 25.20
N LEU A 205 -2.62 -10.90 23.96
CA LEU A 205 -2.26 -12.26 23.52
C LEU A 205 -1.05 -12.76 24.32
N ARG A 206 -1.31 -13.22 25.55
CA ARG A 206 -0.29 -13.65 26.50
C ARG A 206 -0.30 -15.16 26.68
N TRP A 207 -0.33 -15.94 25.60
CA TRP A 207 -0.28 -17.41 25.69
C TRP A 207 0.35 -18.05 24.45
N TRP A 208 1.62 -17.77 24.11
CA TRP A 208 2.31 -18.57 23.08
C TRP A 208 3.81 -18.75 23.34
N LEU A 209 4.18 -19.17 24.56
CA LEU A 209 5.52 -19.74 24.84
C LEU A 209 5.50 -20.95 25.79
N SER A 210 4.35 -21.59 26.01
CA SER A 210 4.22 -22.74 26.93
C SER A 210 3.93 -24.09 26.25
N ALA A 211 3.98 -24.18 24.92
CA ALA A 211 3.68 -25.42 24.20
C ALA A 211 4.82 -25.85 23.27
N LEU A 212 6.01 -26.02 23.84
CA LEU A 212 7.04 -26.90 23.28
C LEU A 212 7.19 -28.08 24.24
N PRO A 213 6.80 -29.32 23.85
CA PRO A 213 7.19 -30.48 24.61
C PRO A 213 8.68 -30.75 24.36
N LEU A 214 9.52 -30.34 25.31
CA LEU A 214 10.84 -30.94 25.50
C LEU A 214 10.60 -32.42 25.83
N THR A 215 10.94 -33.31 24.90
CA THR A 215 11.10 -34.73 25.20
C THR A 215 12.58 -35.05 25.06
N ILE A 216 13.12 -35.65 26.13
CA ILE A 216 14.48 -36.18 26.28
C ILE A 216 14.72 -37.31 25.28
#